data_AF-A0A7S0L6I7-F1
#
_entry.id   AF-A0A7S0L6I7-F1
#
_cell.length_a   1.000
_cell.length_b   1.000
_cell.length_c   1.000
_cell.angle_alpha   90.00
_cell.angle_beta   90.00
_cell.angle_gamma   90.00
#
_symmetry.space_group_name_H-M   'P 1'
#
loop_
_entity.id
_entity.type
_entity.pdbx_description
1 polymer ?
#
loop_
_entity_poly.entity_id
_entity_poly.type
_entity_poly.pdbx_seq_one_letter_code
_entity_poly.pdbx_strand_id
1 'polypeptide(L)'
;LGADGGGYQGSLVQSLETALDSQNMSPEVLQTLLNLAEFMDLADLPLPMDTRKLGALAEKCQAYAKALHHREKGFHSQPTDSIEALISINNQLEQPEAAQGILVFSQLHYSIELREAWYEKLHRWGDALEAYERKSREDASNLEWALGRLRCQHA
;
A
#
# COMPACT_ATOMS: atom_id res chain seq x y z
N LEU A 1 9.44 -40.77 -13.41
CA LEU A 1 10.03 -40.35 -12.11
C LEU A 1 9.79 -38.85 -11.86
N GLY A 2 8.56 -38.35 -12.06
CA GLY A 2 8.32 -36.91 -11.99
C GLY A 2 6.92 -36.59 -11.51
N ALA A 3 6.69 -36.69 -10.20
CA ALA A 3 5.50 -36.21 -9.52
C ALA A 3 5.76 -36.30 -8.01
N ASP A 4 6.30 -35.22 -7.41
CA ASP A 4 6.14 -34.95 -5.97
C ASP A 4 6.74 -33.60 -5.48
N GLY A 5 7.38 -32.81 -6.36
CA GLY A 5 7.91 -31.49 -5.98
C GLY A 5 6.85 -30.43 -5.61
N GLY A 6 5.61 -30.59 -6.05
CA GLY A 6 4.55 -29.59 -5.86
C GLY A 6 3.89 -29.59 -4.47
N GLY A 7 3.86 -30.74 -3.78
CA GLY A 7 3.19 -30.86 -2.48
C GLY A 7 3.91 -30.13 -1.34
N TYR A 8 5.23 -30.28 -1.28
CA TYR A 8 6.05 -29.65 -0.25
C TYR A 8 6.16 -28.13 -0.43
N GLN A 9 6.30 -27.67 -1.68
CA GLN A 9 6.35 -26.24 -1.97
C GLN A 9 5.03 -25.55 -1.63
N GLY A 10 3.89 -26.16 -2.00
CA GLY A 10 2.57 -25.64 -1.64
C GLY A 10 2.36 -25.58 -0.12
N SER A 11 2.74 -26.64 0.60
CA SER A 11 2.63 -26.66 2.06
C SER A 11 3.53 -25.62 2.75
N LEU A 12 4.72 -25.38 2.20
CA LEU A 12 5.64 -24.35 2.71
C LEU A 12 5.04 -22.95 2.50
N VAL A 13 4.56 -22.67 1.29
CA VAL A 13 3.93 -21.39 0.94
C VAL A 13 2.72 -21.12 1.82
N GLN A 14 1.85 -22.12 2.00
CA GLN A 14 0.68 -21.99 2.86
C GLN A 14 1.07 -21.71 4.32
N SER A 15 2.15 -22.35 4.81
CA SER A 15 2.66 -22.10 6.17
C SER A 15 3.20 -20.68 6.32
N LEU A 16 3.92 -20.19 5.30
CA LEU A 16 4.41 -18.81 5.25
C LEU A 16 3.27 -17.80 5.23
N GLU A 17 2.26 -18.00 4.37
CA GLU A 17 1.09 -17.13 4.32
C GLU A 17 0.33 -17.11 5.64
N THR A 18 0.13 -18.28 6.27
CA THR A 18 -0.50 -18.38 7.59
C THR A 18 0.28 -17.63 8.66
N ALA A 19 1.61 -17.69 8.62
CA ALA A 19 2.46 -16.93 9.52
C ALA A 19 2.28 -15.42 9.30
N LEU A 20 2.32 -14.95 8.05
CA LEU A 20 2.16 -13.55 7.66
C LEU A 20 0.81 -12.92 8.05
N ASP A 21 -0.25 -13.73 8.08
CA ASP A 21 -1.58 -13.33 8.49
C ASP A 21 -1.74 -13.28 10.03
N SER A 22 -0.78 -13.82 10.78
CA SER A 22 -0.83 -13.77 12.25
C SER A 22 -0.57 -12.34 12.77
N GLN A 23 -1.41 -11.90 13.71
CA GLN A 23 -1.39 -10.52 14.22
C GLN A 23 -0.21 -10.22 15.15
N ASN A 24 0.47 -11.24 15.68
CA ASN A 24 1.48 -11.12 16.74
C ASN A 24 2.89 -11.55 16.29
N MET A 25 3.16 -11.59 14.98
CA MET A 25 4.52 -11.92 14.54
C MET A 25 5.49 -10.79 14.86
N SER A 26 6.68 -11.16 15.33
CA SER A 26 7.71 -10.18 15.65
C SER A 26 8.28 -9.55 14.37
N PRO A 27 8.71 -8.28 14.41
CA PRO A 27 9.35 -7.61 13.28
C PRO A 27 10.57 -8.37 12.73
N GLU A 28 11.32 -9.05 13.59
CA GLU A 28 12.51 -9.82 13.19
C GLU A 28 12.13 -11.01 12.29
N VAL A 29 11.03 -11.70 12.61
CA VAL A 29 10.53 -12.81 11.79
C VAL A 29 10.02 -12.28 10.46
N LEU A 30 9.25 -11.19 10.46
CA LEU A 30 8.77 -10.54 9.24
C LEU A 30 9.93 -10.11 8.33
N GLN A 31 10.97 -9.50 8.90
CA GLN A 31 12.17 -9.10 8.17
C GLN A 31 12.93 -10.30 7.61
N THR A 32 13.03 -11.40 8.37
CA THR A 32 13.68 -12.63 7.90
C THR A 32 12.94 -13.23 6.71
N LEU A 33 11.61 -13.27 6.75
CA LEU A 33 10.79 -13.74 5.64
C LEU A 33 10.90 -12.84 4.40
N LEU A 34 10.94 -11.52 4.61
CA LEU A 34 11.12 -10.56 3.52
C LEU A 34 12.49 -10.72 2.84
N ASN A 35 13.56 -10.93 3.63
CA ASN A 35 14.89 -11.18 3.10
C ASN A 35 14.96 -12.50 2.31
N LEU A 36 14.24 -13.53 2.76
CA LEU A 36 14.12 -14.79 2.02
C LEU A 36 13.41 -14.57 0.68
N ALA A 37 12.30 -13.83 0.66
CA ALA A 37 11.58 -13.53 -0.58
C ALA A 37 12.46 -12.78 -1.60
N GLU A 38 13.23 -11.80 -1.13
CA GLU A 38 14.19 -11.07 -1.98
C GLU A 38 15.29 -11.99 -2.52
N PHE A 39 15.86 -12.84 -1.68
CA PHE A 39 16.89 -13.79 -2.11
C PHE A 39 16.37 -14.71 -3.22
N MET A 40 15.12 -15.16 -3.07
CA MET A 40 14.45 -16.02 -4.05
C MET A 40 14.17 -15.30 -5.37
N ASP A 41 13.73 -14.04 -5.31
CA ASP A 41 13.53 -13.19 -6.50
C ASP A 41 14.86 -12.95 -7.25
N LEU A 42 15.96 -12.67 -6.53
CA LEU A 42 17.29 -12.47 -7.11
C LEU A 42 17.89 -13.74 -7.72
N ALA A 43 17.44 -14.91 -7.27
CA ALA A 43 17.88 -16.21 -7.77
C ALA A 43 17.05 -16.72 -8.97
N ASP A 44 16.17 -15.90 -9.55
CA ASP A 44 15.20 -16.28 -10.59
C ASP A 44 14.30 -17.46 -10.18
N LEU A 45 14.08 -17.64 -8.87
CA LEU A 45 13.25 -18.69 -8.28
C LEU A 45 12.23 -18.07 -7.31
N PRO A 46 11.36 -17.15 -7.79
CA PRO A 46 10.45 -16.41 -6.93
C PRO A 46 9.56 -17.35 -6.13
N LEU A 47 9.32 -17.01 -4.86
CA LEU A 47 8.33 -17.72 -4.06
C LEU A 47 6.96 -17.60 -4.75
N PRO A 48 6.18 -18.69 -4.90
CA PRO A 48 4.87 -18.65 -5.52
C PRO A 48 3.82 -18.08 -4.55
N MET A 49 4.08 -16.88 -4.03
CA MET A 49 3.22 -16.10 -3.17
C MET A 49 2.65 -14.91 -3.94
N ASP A 50 1.49 -14.43 -3.49
CA ASP A 50 0.90 -13.23 -4.06
C ASP A 50 1.82 -12.01 -3.83
N THR A 51 2.22 -11.36 -4.92
CA THR A 51 3.05 -10.16 -4.91
C THR A 51 2.45 -9.06 -4.03
N ARG A 52 1.12 -9.00 -3.88
CA ARG A 52 0.44 -8.03 -2.99
C ARG A 52 0.72 -8.32 -1.52
N LYS A 53 0.76 -9.59 -1.11
CA LYS A 53 1.11 -9.99 0.26
C LYS A 53 2.55 -9.65 0.57
N LEU A 54 3.46 -9.84 -0.40
CA LEU A 54 4.85 -9.41 -0.29
C LEU A 54 4.98 -7.88 -0.15
N GLY A 55 4.21 -7.11 -0.91
CA GLY A 55 4.13 -5.66 -0.75
C GLY A 55 3.67 -5.24 0.64
N ALA A 56 2.57 -5.81 1.14
CA ALA A 56 2.06 -5.52 2.48
C ALA A 56 3.04 -5.95 3.60
N LEU A 57 3.76 -7.06 3.41
CA LEU A 57 4.83 -7.48 4.30
C LEU A 57 5.98 -6.47 4.32
N ALA A 58 6.43 -6.02 3.15
CA ALA A 58 7.48 -5.01 3.05
C ALA A 58 7.07 -3.70 3.72
N GLU A 59 5.80 -3.27 3.59
CA GLU A 59 5.26 -2.11 4.31
C GLU A 59 5.32 -2.31 5.83
N LYS A 60 4.89 -3.48 6.34
CA LYS A 60 4.98 -3.80 7.78
C LYS A 60 6.43 -3.77 8.31
N CYS A 61 7.40 -4.14 7.48
CA CYS A 61 8.83 -4.08 7.81
C CYS A 61 9.46 -2.69 7.58
N GLN A 62 8.68 -1.68 7.21
CA GLN A 62 9.18 -0.35 6.79
C GLN A 62 10.20 -0.39 5.64
N ALA A 63 10.19 -1.45 4.84
CA ALA A 63 11.01 -1.59 3.65
C ALA A 63 10.30 -0.97 2.43
N TYR A 64 10.08 0.35 2.47
CA TYR A 64 9.19 1.05 1.55
C TYR A 64 9.58 0.96 0.07
N ALA A 65 10.87 0.90 -0.25
CA ALA A 65 11.30 0.71 -1.64
C ALA A 65 10.87 -0.65 -2.21
N LYS A 66 10.91 -1.70 -1.39
CA LYS A 66 10.44 -3.05 -1.78
C LYS A 66 8.92 -3.10 -1.84
N ALA A 67 8.25 -2.45 -0.90
CA ALA A 67 6.81 -2.28 -0.92
C ALA A 67 6.35 -1.62 -2.24
N LEU A 68 7.00 -0.53 -2.63
CA LEU A 68 6.74 0.17 -3.88
C LEU A 68 6.85 -0.78 -5.08
N HIS A 69 7.98 -1.49 -5.20
CA HIS A 69 8.23 -2.42 -6.29
C HIS A 69 7.12 -3.49 -6.44
N HIS A 70 6.75 -4.14 -5.34
CA HIS A 70 5.71 -5.17 -5.36
C HIS A 70 4.32 -4.60 -5.66
N ARG A 71 4.01 -3.40 -5.15
CA ARG A 71 2.73 -2.71 -5.42
C ARG A 71 2.60 -2.29 -6.87
N GLU A 72 3.65 -1.74 -7.47
CA GLU A 72 3.68 -1.37 -8.89
C GLU A 72 3.52 -2.60 -9.79
N LYS A 73 4.18 -3.71 -9.47
CA LYS A 73 4.04 -4.98 -10.19
C LYS A 73 2.61 -5.51 -10.17
N GLY A 74 1.91 -5.35 -9.04
CA GLY A 74 0.49 -5.71 -8.89
C GLY A 74 -0.51 -4.71 -9.45
N PHE A 75 -0.07 -3.49 -9.77
CA PHE A 75 -0.95 -2.36 -10.10
C PHE A 75 -1.87 -2.64 -11.29
N HIS A 76 -1.34 -3.21 -12.37
CA HIS A 76 -2.10 -3.51 -13.58
C HIS A 76 -3.29 -4.46 -13.33
N SER A 77 -3.17 -5.35 -12.35
CA SER A 77 -4.20 -6.33 -12.01
C SER A 77 -5.33 -5.70 -11.19
N GLN A 78 -5.01 -4.80 -10.25
CA GLN A 78 -5.98 -4.11 -9.39
C GLN A 78 -5.52 -2.66 -9.14
N PRO A 79 -5.77 -1.75 -10.11
CA PRO A 79 -5.30 -0.38 -10.02
C PRO A 79 -5.94 0.36 -8.85
N THR A 80 -7.26 0.29 -8.72
CA THR A 80 -8.05 1.07 -7.75
C THR A 80 -7.62 0.81 -6.30
N ASP A 81 -7.39 -0.45 -5.94
CA ASP A 81 -6.98 -0.86 -4.59
C ASP A 81 -5.52 -0.46 -4.28
N SER A 82 -4.70 -0.31 -5.31
CA SER A 82 -3.27 -0.05 -5.17
C SER A 82 -2.94 1.44 -5.04
N ILE A 83 -3.80 2.33 -5.54
CA ILE A 83 -3.51 3.79 -5.65
C ILE A 83 -3.28 4.42 -4.28
N GLU A 84 -4.15 4.16 -3.32
CA GLU A 84 -4.00 4.73 -1.98
C GLU A 84 -2.72 4.24 -1.29
N ALA A 85 -2.38 2.97 -1.45
CA ALA A 85 -1.14 2.39 -0.93
C ALA A 85 0.08 3.02 -1.61
N LEU A 86 0.07 3.16 -2.94
CA LEU A 86 1.16 3.76 -3.71
C LEU A 86 1.39 5.24 -3.33
N ILE A 87 0.32 6.04 -3.17
CA ILE A 87 0.44 7.41 -2.67
C ILE A 87 1.11 7.40 -1.28
N SER A 88 0.62 6.56 -0.37
CA SER A 88 1.17 6.47 0.99
C SER A 88 2.64 6.05 1.01
N ILE A 89 3.03 5.05 0.22
CA ILE A 89 4.41 4.56 0.14
C ILE A 89 5.34 5.62 -0.43
N ASN A 90 4.93 6.34 -1.48
CA ASN A 90 5.73 7.42 -2.07
C ASN A 90 5.94 8.56 -1.07
N ASN A 91 4.95 8.88 -0.23
CA ASN A 91 5.15 9.85 0.84
C ASN A 91 6.13 9.37 1.90
N GLN A 92 6.08 8.09 2.29
CA GLN A 92 7.06 7.49 3.23
C GLN A 92 8.48 7.45 2.65
N LEU A 93 8.61 7.46 1.32
CA LEU A 93 9.88 7.57 0.61
C LEU A 93 10.31 9.03 0.36
N GLU A 94 9.57 10.01 0.88
CA GLU A 94 9.81 11.44 0.65
C GLU A 94 9.79 11.82 -0.85
N GLN A 95 8.88 11.22 -1.63
CA GLN A 95 8.69 11.44 -3.06
C GLN A 95 7.30 12.06 -3.37
N PRO A 96 7.06 13.32 -2.99
CA PRO A 96 5.74 13.94 -3.12
C PRO A 96 5.32 14.12 -4.59
N GLU A 97 6.25 14.35 -5.51
CA GLU A 97 5.95 14.48 -6.94
C GLU A 97 5.46 13.16 -7.54
N ALA A 98 6.03 12.04 -7.12
CA ALA A 98 5.59 10.71 -7.55
C ALA A 98 4.19 10.39 -7.03
N ALA A 99 3.94 10.68 -5.74
CA ALA A 99 2.62 10.54 -5.14
C ALA A 99 1.55 11.40 -5.86
N GLN A 100 1.90 12.65 -6.19
CA GLN A 100 1.04 13.55 -6.97
C GLN A 100 0.80 13.03 -8.39
N GLY A 101 1.84 12.47 -9.04
CA GLY A 101 1.74 11.85 -10.36
C GLY A 101 0.76 10.68 -10.36
N ILE A 102 0.82 9.81 -9.34
CA ILE A 102 -0.12 8.69 -9.18
C ILE A 102 -1.55 9.22 -9.05
N LEU A 103 -1.80 10.27 -8.25
CA LEU A 103 -3.13 10.87 -8.12
C LEU A 103 -3.66 11.37 -9.47
N VAL A 104 -2.87 12.15 -10.22
CA VAL A 104 -3.27 12.70 -11.51
C VAL A 104 -3.54 11.59 -12.52
N PHE A 105 -2.65 10.60 -12.60
CA PHE A 105 -2.82 9.44 -13.45
C PHE A 105 -4.13 8.70 -13.11
N SER A 106 -4.42 8.55 -11.82
CA SER A 106 -5.62 7.86 -11.34
C SER A 106 -6.92 8.57 -11.70
N GLN A 107 -6.92 9.91 -11.64
CA GLN A 107 -8.06 10.72 -12.06
C GLN A 107 -8.32 10.61 -13.56
N LEU A 108 -7.25 10.60 -14.37
CA LEU A 108 -7.35 10.54 -15.83
C LEU A 108 -7.79 9.16 -16.34
N HIS A 109 -7.34 8.08 -15.71
CA HIS A 109 -7.48 6.73 -16.24
C HIS A 109 -8.53 5.86 -15.54
N TYR A 110 -8.83 6.12 -14.26
CA TYR A 110 -9.70 5.25 -13.46
C TYR A 110 -10.96 5.93 -12.92
N SER A 111 -11.24 7.18 -13.32
CA SER A 111 -12.43 7.94 -12.88
C SER A 111 -12.66 7.87 -11.37
N ILE A 112 -11.59 7.92 -10.59
CA ILE A 112 -11.68 7.74 -9.14
C ILE A 112 -12.22 9.01 -8.51
N GLU A 113 -13.25 8.85 -7.68
CA GLU A 113 -13.75 9.93 -6.85
C GLU A 113 -12.68 10.32 -5.85
N LEU A 114 -12.31 11.60 -5.89
CA LEU A 114 -11.20 12.09 -5.11
C LEU A 114 -11.57 12.13 -3.63
N ARG A 115 -10.74 11.49 -2.81
CA ARG A 115 -10.91 11.44 -1.35
C ARG A 115 -10.18 12.61 -0.71
N GLU A 116 -10.83 13.29 0.22
CA GLU A 116 -10.29 14.41 0.98
C GLU A 116 -8.97 14.04 1.68
N ALA A 117 -8.93 12.83 2.26
CA ALA A 117 -7.75 12.27 2.92
C ALA A 117 -6.53 12.11 1.99
N TRP A 118 -6.71 12.03 0.67
CA TRP A 118 -5.59 11.95 -0.27
C TRP A 118 -4.86 13.27 -0.42
N TYR A 119 -5.58 14.40 -0.34
CA TYR A 119 -4.93 15.72 -0.31
C TYR A 119 -4.13 15.93 0.98
N GLU A 120 -4.63 15.45 2.12
CA GLU A 120 -3.85 15.44 3.37
C GLU A 120 -2.56 14.62 3.21
N LYS A 121 -2.67 13.40 2.65
CA LYS A 121 -1.50 12.55 2.38
C LYS A 121 -0.49 13.24 1.47
N LEU A 122 -0.92 14.08 0.54
CA LEU A 122 -0.04 14.82 -0.38
C LEU A 122 0.46 16.16 0.19
N HIS A 123 0.21 16.46 1.47
CA HIS A 123 0.52 17.77 2.09
C HIS A 123 -0.13 18.97 1.37
N ARG A 124 -1.22 18.73 0.64
CA ARG A 124 -2.00 19.74 -0.07
C ARG A 124 -3.14 20.25 0.82
N TRP A 125 -2.76 20.89 1.92
CA TRP A 125 -3.67 21.28 2.99
C TRP A 125 -4.79 22.24 2.53
N GLY A 126 -4.51 23.11 1.54
CA GLY A 126 -5.52 24.00 0.96
C GLY A 126 -6.63 23.24 0.22
N ASP A 127 -6.25 22.30 -0.65
CA ASP A 127 -7.21 21.47 -1.40
C ASP A 127 -7.96 20.51 -0.47
N ALA A 128 -7.28 19.97 0.54
CA ALA A 128 -7.90 19.16 1.60
C ALA A 128 -8.95 19.96 2.37
N LEU A 129 -8.62 21.19 2.79
CA LEU A 129 -9.53 22.07 3.51
C LEU A 129 -10.77 22.40 2.67
N GLU A 130 -10.60 22.80 1.41
CA GLU A 130 -11.72 23.10 0.51
C GLU A 130 -12.65 21.88 0.34
N ALA A 131 -12.05 20.70 0.17
CA ALA A 131 -12.80 19.47 0.00
C ALA A 131 -13.58 19.08 1.28
N TYR A 132 -12.97 19.21 2.47
CA TYR A 132 -13.67 18.98 3.74
C TYR A 132 -14.74 20.04 4.03
N GLU A 133 -14.52 21.30 3.66
CA GLU A 133 -15.54 22.36 3.81
C GLU A 133 -16.77 22.08 2.95
N ARG A 134 -16.59 21.60 1.72
CA ARG A 134 -17.69 21.15 0.86
C ARG A 134 -18.45 19.99 1.49
N LYS A 135 -17.76 18.94 1.97
CA LYS A 135 -18.39 17.80 2.66
C LYS A 135 -19.09 18.20 3.95
N SER A 136 -18.52 19.12 4.72
CA SER A 136 -19.12 19.63 5.95
C SER A 136 -20.37 20.48 5.71
N ARG A 137 -20.56 21.04 4.50
CA ARG A 137 -21.81 21.69 4.09
C ARG A 137 -22.89 20.68 3.72
N GLU A 138 -22.50 19.55 3.15
CA GLU A 138 -23.41 18.44 2.81
C GLU A 138 -23.86 17.68 4.07
N ASP A 139 -22.94 17.42 5.00
CA ASP A 139 -23.19 16.78 6.29
C ASP A 139 -22.38 17.45 7.40
N ALA A 140 -23.03 18.40 8.09
CA ALA A 140 -22.41 19.15 9.19
C ALA A 140 -22.26 18.34 10.49
N SER A 141 -22.88 17.17 10.59
CA SER A 141 -22.86 16.33 11.80
C SER A 141 -21.70 15.33 11.82
N ASN A 142 -21.03 15.14 10.69
CA ASN A 142 -19.95 14.18 10.54
C ASN A 142 -18.65 14.68 11.16
N LEU A 143 -18.21 13.99 12.21
CA LEU A 143 -17.01 14.33 12.97
C LEU A 143 -15.72 14.22 12.14
N GLU A 144 -15.65 13.29 11.18
CA GLU A 144 -14.45 13.09 10.34
C GLU A 144 -14.15 14.34 9.49
N TRP A 145 -15.19 14.99 8.95
CA TRP A 145 -15.03 16.24 8.20
C TRP A 145 -14.58 17.39 9.09
N ALA A 146 -15.14 17.49 10.29
CA ALA A 146 -14.73 18.50 11.27
C ALA A 146 -13.26 18.32 11.70
N LEU A 147 -12.85 17.08 12.01
CA LEU A 147 -11.46 16.76 12.35
C LEU A 147 -10.51 17.02 11.19
N GLY A 148 -10.89 16.67 9.95
CA GLY A 148 -10.11 16.97 8.74
C GLY A 148 -9.84 18.46 8.57
N ARG A 149 -10.86 19.32 8.74
CA ARG A 149 -10.69 20.78 8.71
C ARG A 149 -9.73 21.28 9.77
N LEU A 150 -9.84 20.76 11.01
CA LEU A 150 -8.94 21.13 12.10
C LEU A 150 -7.48 20.75 11.80
N ARG A 151 -7.23 19.55 11.25
CA ARG A 151 -5.89 19.13 10.81
C ARG A 151 -5.33 20.07 9.75
N CYS A 152 -6.13 20.42 8.74
CA CYS A 152 -5.70 21.32 7.67
C CYS A 152 -5.40 22.75 8.15
N GLN A 153 -6.09 23.24 9.18
CA GLN A 153 -5.87 24.58 9.75
C GLN A 153 -4.64 24.68 10.66
N HIS A 154 -4.15 23.54 11.14
CA HIS A 154 -2.99 23.46 12.04
C HIS A 154 -1.70 23.04 11.30
N ALA A 155 -1.79 22.80 9.99
CA ALA A 155 -0.70 22.31 9.16
C ALA A 155 0.14 23.42 8.52
#